data_AF-A0A357CSD5-F1
#
_entry.id   AF-A0A357CSD5-F1
#
_cell.length_a   1.000
_cell.length_b   1.000
_cell.length_c   1.000
_cell.angle_alpha   90.00
_cell.angle_beta   90.00
_cell.angle_gamma   90.00
#
_symmetry.space_group_name_H-M   'P 1'
#
loop_
_entity.id
_entity.type
_entity.pdbx_description
1 polymer ?
#
loop_
_entity_poly.entity_id
_entity_poly.type
_entity_poly.pdbx_seq_one_letter_code
_entity_poly.pdbx_strand_id
1 'polypeptide(L)'
;MGGKRPTTLDEFTEMLRKIKAGNFKAPNGQPIIPLLFPPSDWYSQCILFQTFGLNWIGMTKDGWYQHWGLTKQGYEAMKYANQLYHEGLLDQEWVTQKEEIFQEKTRNGSAAVIVGWLGYDLIKDIEAAGYDFSYTAIPVPKVPGVSRPYPWNVLPGPDADQVLYVTDQASPAQVELLARIAEWALSPEGARCLYLGASPDMIELKKSGPYQGSYWFKDEFKELDWYVSGNTGPARIKHGVFPMNGPVSYTRAELQVPNILGPAEKWAQENYEWISANHNIAYWGDVGPEFVPDEFATGNNRIWAVIPPMIHRACVLPPNQFEREYKRVIAEAKRAGFKELCADQWARRKAYLDANGGKAACGIPADYPYAEFLDEFK
;
A
#
# COMPACT_ATOMS: atom_id res chain seq x y z
N MET A 1 28.16 -10.40 0.51
CA MET A 1 27.60 -10.79 1.84
C MET A 1 27.15 -12.27 1.90
N GLY A 2 27.92 -13.24 1.39
CA GLY A 2 27.62 -14.68 1.60
C GLY A 2 26.44 -15.30 0.83
N GLY A 3 25.78 -14.56 -0.08
CA GLY A 3 24.87 -15.09 -1.11
C GLY A 3 23.49 -15.61 -0.68
N LYS A 4 23.26 -15.90 0.60
CA LYS A 4 21.97 -16.36 1.10
C LYS A 4 21.03 -15.17 1.38
N ARG A 5 19.85 -15.16 0.78
CA ARG A 5 18.79 -14.18 1.07
C ARG A 5 18.25 -14.40 2.50
N PRO A 6 18.01 -13.34 3.29
CA PRO A 6 17.46 -13.49 4.64
C PRO A 6 16.02 -14.00 4.57
N THR A 7 15.61 -14.90 5.45
CA THR A 7 14.25 -15.48 5.47
C THR A 7 13.51 -15.25 6.78
N THR A 8 14.20 -14.78 7.81
CA THR A 8 13.66 -14.47 9.13
C THR A 8 13.96 -13.02 9.51
N LEU A 9 13.20 -12.47 10.46
CA LEU A 9 13.41 -11.10 10.93
C LEU A 9 14.84 -10.88 11.47
N ASP A 10 15.39 -11.86 12.18
CA ASP A 10 16.76 -11.81 12.71
C ASP A 10 17.81 -11.83 11.60
N GLU A 11 17.68 -12.74 10.63
CA GLU A 11 18.59 -12.81 9.47
C GLU A 11 18.54 -11.50 8.67
N PHE A 12 17.35 -10.91 8.51
CA PHE A 12 17.17 -9.64 7.81
C PHE A 12 17.82 -8.49 8.58
N THR A 13 17.59 -8.40 9.89
CA THR A 13 18.20 -7.36 10.74
C THR A 13 19.73 -7.48 10.73
N GLU A 14 20.26 -8.69 10.80
CA GLU A 14 21.70 -8.93 10.76
C GLU A 14 22.30 -8.59 9.39
N MET A 15 21.57 -8.82 8.30
CA MET A 15 21.98 -8.34 6.98
C MET A 15 22.10 -6.81 6.95
N LEU A 16 21.11 -6.08 7.50
CA LEU A 16 21.16 -4.61 7.58
C LEU A 16 22.35 -4.13 8.42
N ARG A 17 22.63 -4.77 9.56
CA ARG A 17 23.81 -4.46 10.38
C ARG A 17 25.12 -4.66 9.62
N LYS A 18 25.23 -5.74 8.84
CA LYS A 18 26.39 -6.00 7.98
C LYS A 18 26.54 -4.96 6.87
N ILE A 19 25.44 -4.53 6.26
CA ILE A 19 25.45 -3.44 5.27
C ILE A 19 26.00 -2.16 5.91
N LYS A 20 25.47 -1.78 7.08
CA LYS A 20 25.94 -0.60 7.82
C LYS A 20 27.43 -0.71 8.18
N ALA A 21 27.84 -1.83 8.75
CA ALA A 21 29.22 -2.06 9.18
C ALA A 21 30.22 -2.11 8.00
N GLY A 22 29.75 -2.47 6.80
CA GLY A 22 30.56 -2.48 5.59
C GLY A 22 30.97 -1.11 5.07
N ASN A 23 30.38 -0.02 5.59
CA ASN A 23 30.68 1.38 5.21
C ASN A 23 30.66 1.61 3.69
N PHE A 24 29.77 0.91 2.98
CA PHE A 24 29.58 1.09 1.55
C PHE A 24 29.13 2.52 1.23
N LYS A 25 29.50 2.99 0.05
CA LYS A 25 29.14 4.31 -0.45
C LYS A 25 28.14 4.19 -1.59
N ALA A 26 27.13 5.04 -1.57
CA ALA A 26 26.25 5.26 -2.71
C ALA A 26 27.02 5.97 -3.84
N PRO A 27 26.51 5.97 -5.08
CA PRO A 27 27.15 6.65 -6.22
C PRO A 27 27.46 8.14 -5.99
N ASN A 28 26.66 8.82 -5.16
CA ASN A 28 26.87 10.22 -4.77
C ASN A 28 27.96 10.41 -3.70
N GLY A 29 28.65 9.35 -3.28
CA GLY A 29 29.72 9.36 -2.28
C GLY A 29 29.24 9.34 -0.82
N GLN A 30 27.92 9.41 -0.57
CA GLN A 30 27.37 9.35 0.78
C GLN A 30 27.37 7.91 1.33
N PRO A 31 27.38 7.70 2.66
CA PRO A 31 27.15 6.39 3.25
C PRO A 31 25.85 5.78 2.73
N ILE A 32 25.87 4.49 2.40
CA ILE A 32 24.65 3.79 1.98
C ILE A 32 23.66 3.70 3.13
N ILE A 33 22.38 3.93 2.85
CA ILE A 33 21.26 3.73 3.77
C ILE A 33 20.97 2.23 3.79
N PRO A 34 21.03 1.52 4.94
CA PRO A 34 20.78 0.07 4.94
C PRO A 34 19.36 -0.28 4.53
N LEU A 35 18.36 0.44 5.05
CA LEU A 35 16.95 0.27 4.74
C LEU A 35 16.25 1.61 4.50
N LEU A 36 15.56 1.71 3.36
CA LEU A 36 14.75 2.86 2.98
C LEU A 36 13.27 2.46 2.90
N PHE A 37 12.44 3.17 3.67
CA PHE A 37 10.98 3.14 3.57
C PHE A 37 10.45 4.38 2.85
N PRO A 38 9.22 4.37 2.31
CA PRO A 38 8.51 5.59 1.90
C PRO A 38 8.37 6.57 3.07
N PRO A 39 7.99 7.83 2.83
CA PRO A 39 7.67 8.79 3.87
C PRO A 39 6.84 8.17 5.00
N SER A 40 7.11 8.58 6.24
CA SER A 40 6.40 8.09 7.42
C SER A 40 4.92 8.52 7.43
N ASP A 41 4.12 7.87 6.61
CA ASP A 41 2.68 8.01 6.51
C ASP A 41 1.99 6.69 6.91
N TRP A 42 0.68 6.60 6.65
CA TRP A 42 -0.09 5.39 6.90
C TRP A 42 0.46 4.18 6.10
N TYR A 43 0.97 4.40 4.89
CA TYR A 43 1.43 3.34 3.99
C TYR A 43 2.74 2.71 4.48
N SER A 44 3.70 3.53 4.92
CA SER A 44 4.95 3.04 5.53
C SER A 44 4.71 2.14 6.76
N GLN A 45 3.69 2.46 7.56
CA GLN A 45 3.30 1.65 8.71
C GLN A 45 2.65 0.33 8.29
N CYS A 46 1.79 0.35 7.27
CA CYS A 46 1.18 -0.86 6.73
C CYS A 46 2.24 -1.89 6.33
N ILE A 47 3.35 -1.47 5.71
CA ILE A 47 4.46 -2.36 5.35
C ILE A 47 5.03 -3.09 6.58
N LEU A 48 5.25 -2.34 7.67
CA LEU A 48 5.73 -2.91 8.93
C LEU A 48 4.68 -3.84 9.56
N PHE A 49 3.43 -3.39 9.65
CA PHE A 49 2.33 -4.17 10.20
C PHE A 49 2.08 -5.48 9.44
N GLN A 50 2.16 -5.45 8.12
CA GLN A 50 2.01 -6.61 7.24
C GLN A 50 3.10 -7.66 7.48
N THR A 51 4.34 -7.22 7.76
CA THR A 51 5.44 -8.12 8.13
C THR A 51 5.11 -8.88 9.43
N PHE A 52 4.39 -8.23 10.35
CA PHE A 52 3.93 -8.81 11.62
C PHE A 52 2.52 -9.44 11.51
N GLY A 53 2.05 -9.74 10.30
CA GLY A 53 0.82 -10.49 10.06
C GLY A 53 -0.47 -9.69 10.21
N LEU A 54 -0.39 -8.36 10.21
CA LEU A 54 -1.57 -7.50 10.25
C LEU A 54 -2.05 -7.16 8.83
N ASN A 55 -3.35 -7.31 8.59
CA ASN A 55 -3.98 -6.79 7.38
C ASN A 55 -4.16 -5.26 7.48
N TRP A 56 -4.20 -4.58 6.33
CA TRP A 56 -4.63 -3.18 6.21
C TRP A 56 -6.03 -2.96 6.79
N ILE A 57 -6.93 -3.95 6.78
CA ILE A 57 -8.14 -3.93 7.62
C ILE A 57 -7.85 -4.77 8.86
N GLY A 58 -7.60 -4.12 10.01
CA GLY A 58 -7.33 -4.83 11.27
C GLY A 58 -8.49 -5.77 11.63
N MET A 59 -8.19 -7.04 11.90
CA MET A 59 -9.20 -8.04 12.24
C MET A 59 -8.74 -8.87 13.44
N THR A 60 -9.61 -9.02 14.42
CA THR A 60 -9.41 -9.92 15.56
C THR A 60 -10.13 -11.25 15.38
N LYS A 61 -9.74 -12.25 16.17
CA LYS A 61 -10.41 -13.57 16.22
C LYS A 61 -11.91 -13.41 16.48
N ASP A 62 -12.21 -12.44 17.34
CA ASP A 62 -13.53 -12.15 17.86
C ASP A 62 -14.23 -11.02 17.09
N GLY A 63 -13.70 -10.50 15.98
CA GLY A 63 -14.38 -9.43 15.25
C GLY A 63 -13.56 -8.49 14.39
N TRP A 64 -14.26 -7.72 13.56
CA TRP A 64 -13.68 -6.79 12.60
C TRP A 64 -13.34 -5.43 13.22
N TYR A 65 -12.34 -4.81 12.60
CA TYR A 65 -11.80 -3.48 12.78
C TYR A 65 -10.94 -3.23 14.02
N GLN A 66 -9.67 -3.01 13.75
CA GLN A 66 -8.66 -2.55 14.69
C GLN A 66 -7.80 -1.49 14.04
N HIS A 67 -7.53 -0.42 14.78
CA HIS A 67 -6.36 0.39 14.50
C HIS A 67 -5.10 -0.47 14.76
N TRP A 68 -4.31 -0.74 13.72
CA TRP A 68 -3.17 -1.68 13.77
C TRP A 68 -2.22 -1.38 14.93
N GLY A 69 -1.96 -0.10 15.14
CA GLY A 69 -1.12 0.42 16.22
C GLY A 69 -1.69 0.29 17.63
N LEU A 70 -2.84 -0.38 17.84
CA LEU A 70 -3.42 -0.69 19.15
C LEU A 70 -3.54 -2.22 19.38
N THR A 71 -2.76 -2.98 18.61
CA THR A 71 -2.65 -4.44 18.68
C THR A 71 -1.28 -4.85 19.21
N LYS A 72 -1.14 -6.06 19.75
CA LYS A 72 0.15 -6.58 20.21
C LYS A 72 1.15 -6.66 19.04
N GLN A 73 0.72 -7.17 17.90
CA GLN A 73 1.55 -7.25 16.69
C GLN A 73 1.97 -5.85 16.21
N GLY A 74 1.06 -4.86 16.30
CA GLY A 74 1.35 -3.49 15.91
C GLY A 74 2.34 -2.83 16.86
N TYR A 75 2.22 -3.07 18.17
CA TYR A 75 3.23 -2.65 19.14
C TYR A 75 4.61 -3.24 18.80
N GLU A 76 4.71 -4.55 18.57
CA GLU A 76 5.97 -5.20 18.21
C GLU A 76 6.55 -4.67 16.89
N ALA A 77 5.70 -4.41 15.90
CA ALA A 77 6.12 -3.80 14.63
C ALA A 77 6.72 -2.40 14.82
N MET A 78 6.08 -1.55 15.64
CA MET A 78 6.58 -0.19 15.90
C MET A 78 7.81 -0.20 16.80
N LYS A 79 7.91 -1.17 17.72
CA LYS A 79 9.10 -1.40 18.54
C LYS A 79 10.28 -1.84 17.69
N TYR A 80 10.04 -2.71 16.71
CA TYR A 80 11.05 -3.09 15.73
C TYR A 80 11.48 -1.91 14.85
N ALA A 81 10.53 -1.08 14.39
CA ALA A 81 10.87 0.16 13.68
C ALA A 81 11.72 1.13 14.53
N ASN A 82 11.40 1.26 15.83
CA ASN A 82 12.20 2.02 16.79
C ASN A 82 13.63 1.48 16.89
N GLN A 83 13.77 0.16 17.02
CA GLN A 83 15.06 -0.51 17.03
C GLN A 83 15.87 -0.21 15.75
N LEU A 84 15.28 -0.40 14.57
CA LEU A 84 15.93 -0.13 13.28
C LEU A 84 16.38 1.32 13.16
N TYR A 85 15.56 2.27 13.64
CA TYR A 85 15.88 3.69 13.63
C TYR A 85 17.09 4.02 14.53
N HIS A 86 17.09 3.56 15.79
CA HIS A 86 18.17 3.86 16.75
C HIS A 86 19.45 3.08 16.50
N GLU A 87 19.37 1.89 15.91
CA GLU A 87 20.53 1.19 15.38
C GLU A 87 21.05 1.85 14.09
N GLY A 88 20.35 2.87 13.56
CA GLY A 88 20.62 3.58 12.30
C GLY A 88 20.70 2.64 11.10
N LEU A 89 19.84 1.63 11.10
CA LEU A 89 19.59 0.70 10.00
C LEU A 89 18.52 1.26 9.07
N LEU A 90 17.58 2.02 9.62
CA LEU A 90 16.57 2.76 8.88
C LEU A 90 17.07 4.19 8.56
N ASP A 91 16.62 4.72 7.41
CA ASP A 91 16.84 6.10 7.03
C ASP A 91 16.50 7.08 8.18
N GLN A 92 17.46 7.92 8.55
CA GLN A 92 17.32 8.87 9.64
C GLN A 92 16.36 10.00 9.30
N GLU A 93 16.11 10.23 8.01
CA GLU A 93 15.11 11.17 7.52
C GLU A 93 13.74 10.51 7.30
N TRP A 94 13.55 9.22 7.63
CA TRP A 94 12.30 8.49 7.34
C TRP A 94 11.02 9.24 7.79
N VAL A 95 11.06 9.86 8.98
CA VAL A 95 9.90 10.60 9.52
C VAL A 95 9.67 11.95 8.87
N THR A 96 10.71 12.58 8.33
CA THR A 96 10.66 13.96 7.80
C THR A 96 10.74 14.05 6.29
N GLN A 97 11.17 12.98 5.62
CA GLN A 97 11.31 12.96 4.17
C GLN A 97 9.94 13.04 3.51
N LYS A 98 9.91 13.72 2.37
CA LYS A 98 8.76 13.76 1.48
C LYS A 98 8.93 12.71 0.38
N GLU A 99 7.86 12.45 -0.35
CA GLU A 99 7.84 11.45 -1.42
C GLU A 99 8.92 11.73 -2.47
N GLU A 100 9.15 13.00 -2.81
CA GLU A 100 10.17 13.38 -3.79
C GLU A 100 11.59 12.97 -3.35
N ILE A 101 11.89 13.10 -2.06
CA ILE A 101 13.19 12.72 -1.48
C ILE A 101 13.33 11.19 -1.46
N PHE A 102 12.27 10.46 -1.12
CA PHE A 102 12.26 9.00 -1.18
C PHE A 102 12.51 8.48 -2.61
N GLN A 103 11.84 9.07 -3.60
CA GLN A 103 12.01 8.72 -5.01
C GLN A 103 13.42 9.05 -5.51
N GLU A 104 13.98 10.18 -5.10
CA GLU A 104 15.37 10.55 -5.43
C GLU A 104 16.36 9.51 -4.87
N LYS A 105 16.26 9.19 -3.57
CA LYS A 105 17.10 8.18 -2.90
C LYS A 105 16.99 6.79 -3.54
N THR A 106 15.81 6.44 -4.01
CA THR A 106 15.54 5.18 -4.69
C THR A 106 16.24 5.13 -6.05
N ARG A 107 16.16 6.20 -6.85
CA ARG A 107 16.76 6.27 -8.20
C ARG A 107 18.27 6.45 -8.19
N ASN A 108 18.83 7.12 -7.20
CA ASN A 108 20.27 7.42 -7.15
C ASN A 108 21.12 6.36 -6.43
N GLY A 109 20.51 5.25 -5.99
CA GLY A 109 21.23 4.17 -5.32
C GLY A 109 21.65 4.48 -3.89
N SER A 110 20.98 5.41 -3.21
CA SER A 110 21.33 5.77 -1.83
C SER A 110 21.04 4.66 -0.82
N ALA A 111 20.23 3.66 -1.17
CA ALA A 111 19.80 2.61 -0.25
C ALA A 111 20.19 1.21 -0.71
N ALA A 112 20.52 0.31 0.23
CA ALA A 112 20.83 -1.08 -0.08
C ALA A 112 19.58 -1.95 -0.17
N VAL A 113 18.57 -1.67 0.67
CA VAL A 113 17.26 -2.31 0.66
C VAL A 113 16.20 -1.22 0.59
N ILE A 114 15.26 -1.36 -0.35
CA ILE A 114 14.15 -0.46 -0.53
C ILE A 114 12.86 -1.24 -0.38
N VAL A 115 11.92 -0.69 0.38
CA VAL A 115 10.56 -1.21 0.46
C VAL A 115 9.62 -0.06 0.15
N GLY A 116 8.60 -0.29 -0.69
CA GLY A 116 7.63 0.72 -1.07
C GLY A 116 7.00 0.46 -2.43
N TRP A 117 6.31 1.47 -2.94
CA TRP A 117 5.82 1.49 -4.32
C TRP A 117 6.99 1.75 -5.27
N LEU A 118 7.59 0.66 -5.75
CA LEU A 118 8.70 0.74 -6.69
C LEU A 118 8.14 0.81 -8.11
N GLY A 119 8.58 1.79 -8.88
CA GLY A 119 8.25 1.87 -10.30
C GLY A 119 8.74 0.61 -11.03
N TYR A 120 7.95 0.13 -11.99
CA TYR A 120 8.29 -1.06 -12.78
C TYR A 120 9.64 -0.94 -13.49
N ASP A 121 10.04 0.27 -13.83
CA ASP A 121 11.28 0.59 -14.54
C ASP A 121 12.41 1.06 -13.63
N LEU A 122 12.30 0.93 -12.30
CA LEU A 122 13.35 1.40 -11.37
C LEU A 122 14.76 0.94 -11.80
N ILE A 123 14.89 -0.32 -12.23
CA ILE A 123 16.17 -0.86 -12.71
C ILE A 123 16.64 -0.12 -13.98
N LYS A 124 15.75 0.12 -14.95
CA LYS A 124 16.09 0.86 -16.17
C LYS A 124 16.43 2.32 -15.88
N ASP A 125 15.73 2.95 -14.93
CA ASP A 125 16.01 4.32 -14.50
C ASP A 125 17.43 4.43 -13.92
N ILE A 126 17.83 3.44 -13.11
CA ILE A 126 19.18 3.34 -12.53
C ILE A 126 20.23 3.13 -13.62
N GLU A 127 19.99 2.21 -14.56
CA GLU A 127 20.88 1.96 -15.70
C GLU A 127 21.02 3.20 -16.59
N ALA A 128 19.92 3.90 -16.89
CA ALA A 128 19.90 5.12 -17.70
C ALA A 128 20.62 6.29 -17.02
N ALA A 129 20.60 6.34 -15.68
CA ALA A 129 21.39 7.29 -14.89
C ALA A 129 22.89 6.96 -14.86
N GLY A 130 23.31 5.86 -15.50
CA GLY A 130 24.71 5.46 -15.62
C GLY A 130 25.27 4.75 -14.39
N TYR A 131 24.39 4.22 -13.53
CA TYR A 131 24.82 3.50 -12.34
C TYR A 131 24.97 2.00 -12.58
N ASP A 132 26.06 1.43 -12.08
CA ASP A 132 26.39 0.00 -12.19
C ASP A 132 25.98 -0.77 -10.92
N PHE A 133 24.68 -0.78 -10.61
CA PHE A 133 24.10 -1.62 -9.56
C PHE A 133 22.69 -2.06 -9.93
N SER A 134 22.23 -3.16 -9.31
CA SER A 134 20.88 -3.69 -9.51
C SER A 134 20.25 -4.10 -8.18
N TYR A 135 18.92 -4.09 -8.12
CA TYR A 135 18.15 -4.65 -7.01
C TYR A 135 17.61 -6.03 -7.37
N THR A 136 17.46 -6.88 -6.36
CA THR A 136 16.75 -8.14 -6.46
C THR A 136 15.72 -8.24 -5.35
N ALA A 137 14.59 -8.88 -5.61
CA ALA A 137 13.59 -9.11 -4.58
C ALA A 137 14.16 -9.98 -3.46
N ILE A 138 13.90 -9.56 -2.22
CA ILE A 138 14.09 -10.38 -1.03
C ILE A 138 12.73 -10.86 -0.52
N PRO A 139 12.63 -12.07 0.08
CA PRO A 139 11.40 -12.49 0.75
C PRO A 139 11.03 -11.51 1.86
N VAL A 140 9.72 -11.37 2.12
CA VAL A 140 9.27 -10.76 3.38
C VAL A 140 9.75 -11.65 4.54
N PRO A 141 10.46 -11.11 5.54
CA PRO A 141 11.01 -11.91 6.63
C PRO A 141 9.91 -12.60 7.44
N LYS A 142 10.12 -13.87 7.80
CA LYS A 142 9.24 -14.58 8.74
C LYS A 142 9.41 -14.02 10.14
N VAL A 143 8.28 -13.80 10.82
CA VAL A 143 8.20 -13.37 12.22
C VAL A 143 7.64 -14.52 13.07
N PRO A 144 8.26 -14.86 14.22
CA PRO A 144 7.72 -15.89 15.11
C PRO A 144 6.27 -15.60 15.53
N GLY A 145 5.41 -16.62 15.48
CA GLY A 145 3.98 -16.46 15.81
C GLY A 145 3.13 -15.86 14.69
N VAL A 146 3.73 -15.45 13.57
CA VAL A 146 3.03 -14.99 12.37
C VAL A 146 3.01 -16.12 11.34
N SER A 147 1.82 -16.61 11.01
CA SER A 147 1.65 -17.72 10.06
C SER A 147 2.04 -17.32 8.63
N ARG A 148 1.77 -16.07 8.24
CA ARG A 148 2.16 -15.49 6.96
C ARG A 148 2.21 -13.95 7.02
N PRO A 149 3.08 -13.29 6.24
CA PRO A 149 2.95 -11.86 6.00
C PRO A 149 1.65 -11.58 5.23
N TYR A 150 1.06 -10.41 5.44
CA TYR A 150 -0.18 -10.04 4.75
C TYR A 150 0.14 -9.25 3.47
N PRO A 151 -0.22 -9.72 2.26
CA PRO A 151 0.07 -8.98 1.04
C PRO A 151 -0.75 -7.69 0.96
N TRP A 152 -0.18 -6.67 0.31
CA TRP A 152 -0.81 -5.36 0.13
C TRP A 152 -1.99 -5.37 -0.87
N ASN A 153 -2.32 -6.49 -1.53
CA ASN A 153 -3.36 -6.47 -2.55
C ASN A 153 -4.78 -6.62 -2.01
N VAL A 154 -5.55 -5.58 -2.35
CA VAL A 154 -6.95 -5.55 -2.79
C VAL A 154 -7.65 -6.88 -2.63
N LEU A 155 -8.26 -7.00 -1.47
CA LEU A 155 -9.69 -7.14 -1.44
C LEU A 155 -10.37 -7.21 -2.84
N PRO A 156 -10.58 -8.41 -3.45
CA PRO A 156 -11.38 -8.53 -4.67
C PRO A 156 -12.84 -8.18 -4.35
N GLY A 157 -13.20 -6.93 -4.59
CA GLY A 157 -14.51 -6.35 -4.38
C GLY A 157 -14.47 -4.88 -4.79
N PRO A 158 -15.63 -4.23 -4.96
CA PRO A 158 -15.69 -2.85 -5.37
C PRO A 158 -15.25 -1.93 -4.21
N ASP A 159 -13.95 -1.89 -3.92
CA ASP A 159 -13.36 -0.83 -3.12
C ASP A 159 -13.35 0.44 -3.98
N ALA A 160 -14.27 1.34 -3.69
CA ALA A 160 -14.23 2.69 -4.21
C ALA A 160 -13.59 3.60 -3.16
N ASP A 161 -12.25 3.61 -3.09
CA ASP A 161 -11.50 4.64 -2.34
C ASP A 161 -11.74 6.05 -2.92
N GLN A 162 -12.29 6.12 -4.13
CA GLN A 162 -12.60 7.35 -4.86
C GLN A 162 -14.09 7.40 -5.17
N VAL A 163 -14.79 8.29 -4.47
CA VAL A 163 -16.22 8.56 -4.67
C VAL A 163 -16.37 9.97 -5.25
N LEU A 164 -17.19 10.11 -6.30
CA LEU A 164 -17.56 11.41 -6.83
C LEU A 164 -18.68 12.02 -5.97
N TYR A 165 -18.39 13.14 -5.29
CA TYR A 165 -19.38 13.91 -4.55
C TYR A 165 -19.88 15.08 -5.39
N VAL A 166 -21.21 15.28 -5.42
CA VAL A 166 -21.85 16.46 -6.03
C VAL A 166 -22.34 17.36 -4.91
N THR A 167 -21.78 18.56 -4.81
CA THR A 167 -22.15 19.55 -3.79
C THR A 167 -23.48 20.21 -4.09
N ASP A 168 -24.16 20.73 -3.07
CA ASP A 168 -25.39 21.52 -3.22
C ASP A 168 -25.23 22.83 -4.03
N GLN A 169 -23.99 23.28 -4.25
CA GLN A 169 -23.65 24.42 -5.10
C GLN A 169 -23.68 24.10 -6.61
N ALA A 170 -23.76 22.82 -7.00
CA ALA A 170 -23.79 22.44 -8.41
C ALA A 170 -25.14 22.79 -9.04
N SER A 171 -25.11 23.60 -10.10
CA SER A 171 -26.31 23.86 -10.91
C SER A 171 -26.83 22.58 -11.58
N PRO A 172 -28.13 22.49 -11.92
CA PRO A 172 -28.69 21.33 -12.61
C PRO A 172 -27.92 20.93 -13.88
N ALA A 173 -27.45 21.91 -14.65
CA ALA A 173 -26.66 21.66 -15.86
C ALA A 173 -25.29 21.04 -15.55
N GLN A 174 -24.64 21.44 -14.45
CA GLN A 174 -23.38 20.82 -14.00
C GLN A 174 -23.61 19.40 -13.48
N VAL A 175 -24.72 19.14 -12.78
CA VAL A 175 -25.09 17.79 -12.34
C VAL A 175 -25.32 16.88 -13.55
N GLU A 176 -26.04 17.35 -14.58
CA GLU A 176 -26.26 16.59 -15.82
C GLU A 176 -24.93 16.29 -16.52
N LEU A 177 -24.03 17.27 -16.60
CA LEU A 177 -22.71 17.08 -17.20
C LEU A 177 -21.86 16.05 -16.44
N LEU A 178 -21.86 16.11 -15.10
CA LEU A 178 -21.15 15.14 -14.26
C LEU A 178 -21.72 13.73 -14.41
N ALA A 179 -23.05 13.59 -14.51
CA ALA A 179 -23.70 12.30 -14.75
C ALA A 179 -23.27 11.70 -16.10
N ARG A 180 -23.21 12.51 -17.16
CA ARG A 180 -22.72 12.08 -18.49
C ARG A 180 -21.25 11.65 -18.46
N ILE A 181 -20.41 12.36 -17.70
CA ILE A 181 -18.99 11.98 -17.50
C ILE A 181 -18.89 10.65 -16.76
N ALA A 182 -19.69 10.44 -15.72
CA ALA A 182 -19.74 9.18 -14.98
C ALA A 182 -20.24 8.02 -15.86
N GLU A 183 -21.27 8.24 -16.67
CA GLU A 183 -21.77 7.26 -17.65
C GLU A 183 -20.70 6.90 -18.68
N TRP A 184 -20.02 7.91 -19.25
CA TRP A 184 -18.91 7.68 -20.18
C TRP A 184 -17.77 6.93 -19.52
N ALA A 185 -17.39 7.28 -18.29
CA ALA A 185 -16.34 6.61 -17.52
C ALA A 185 -16.63 5.11 -17.33
N LEU A 186 -17.90 4.74 -17.20
CA LEU A 186 -18.38 3.36 -17.10
C LEU A 186 -18.59 2.68 -18.45
N SER A 187 -18.38 3.35 -19.58
CA SER A 187 -18.36 2.69 -20.90
C SER A 187 -17.01 2.00 -21.15
N PRO A 188 -16.92 0.98 -22.03
CA PRO A 188 -15.62 0.36 -22.37
C PRO A 188 -14.59 1.33 -22.94
N GLU A 189 -15.01 2.35 -23.70
CA GLU A 189 -14.11 3.37 -24.24
C GLU A 189 -13.60 4.28 -23.12
N GLY A 190 -14.49 4.80 -22.28
CA GLY A 190 -14.10 5.66 -21.17
C GLY A 190 -13.25 4.92 -20.15
N ALA A 191 -13.65 3.70 -19.76
CA ALA A 191 -12.87 2.87 -18.85
C ALA A 191 -11.45 2.59 -19.38
N ARG A 192 -11.31 2.31 -20.68
CA ARG A 192 -10.01 2.17 -21.35
C ARG A 192 -9.20 3.46 -21.31
N CYS A 193 -9.82 4.60 -21.64
CA CYS A 193 -9.18 5.91 -21.62
C CYS A 193 -8.66 6.27 -20.22
N LEU A 194 -9.46 6.02 -19.19
CA LEU A 194 -9.10 6.24 -17.80
C LEU A 194 -8.00 5.29 -17.33
N TYR A 195 -8.09 4.02 -17.72
CA TYR A 195 -7.06 3.01 -17.43
C TYR A 195 -5.69 3.41 -18.01
N LEU A 196 -5.66 3.92 -19.24
CA LEU A 196 -4.44 4.33 -19.92
C LEU A 196 -3.96 5.74 -19.50
N GLY A 197 -4.86 6.54 -18.92
CA GLY A 197 -4.65 7.97 -18.75
C GLY A 197 -4.45 8.64 -20.11
N ALA A 198 -5.44 8.51 -20.99
CA ALA A 198 -5.43 9.03 -22.35
C ALA A 198 -6.83 9.48 -22.78
N SER A 199 -6.94 10.43 -23.70
CA SER A 199 -8.21 10.70 -24.39
C SER A 199 -8.41 9.73 -25.56
N PRO A 200 -9.65 9.57 -26.08
CA PRO A 200 -9.94 8.64 -27.18
C PRO A 200 -9.09 8.87 -28.43
N ASP A 201 -8.78 10.13 -28.74
CA ASP A 201 -7.98 10.54 -29.88
C ASP A 201 -6.47 10.26 -29.71
N MET A 202 -6.01 9.94 -28.49
CA MET A 202 -4.60 9.63 -28.24
C MET A 202 -4.27 8.14 -28.38
N ILE A 203 -5.29 7.28 -28.42
CA ILE A 203 -5.12 5.84 -28.45
C ILE A 203 -5.64 5.23 -29.75
N GLU A 204 -5.05 4.11 -30.15
CA GLU A 204 -5.45 3.33 -31.31
C GLU A 204 -5.26 1.84 -31.03
N LEU A 205 -6.02 0.99 -31.73
CA LEU A 205 -5.76 -0.44 -31.73
C LEU A 205 -4.46 -0.71 -32.51
N LYS A 206 -3.40 -1.11 -31.80
CA LYS A 206 -2.10 -1.36 -32.42
C LYS A 206 -2.16 -2.64 -33.26
N LYS A 207 -1.66 -2.55 -34.49
CA LYS A 207 -1.64 -3.66 -35.46
C LYS A 207 -0.35 -4.48 -35.42
N SER A 208 0.69 -3.98 -34.77
CA SER A 208 2.02 -4.57 -34.71
C SER A 208 2.77 -4.10 -33.46
N GLY A 209 3.93 -4.69 -33.22
CA GLY A 209 4.77 -4.36 -32.07
C GLY A 209 4.30 -5.02 -30.77
N PRO A 210 4.88 -4.63 -29.62
CA PRO A 210 4.61 -5.28 -28.33
C PRO A 210 3.14 -5.18 -27.89
N TYR A 211 2.41 -4.18 -28.40
CA TYR A 211 1.02 -3.90 -28.07
C TYR A 211 0.01 -4.44 -29.10
N GLN A 212 0.44 -5.26 -30.06
CA GLN A 212 -0.43 -5.77 -31.13
C GLN A 212 -1.72 -6.39 -30.57
N GLY A 213 -2.86 -5.97 -31.12
CA GLY A 213 -4.19 -6.44 -30.71
C GLY A 213 -4.72 -5.76 -29.45
N SER A 214 -4.05 -4.72 -28.96
CA SER A 214 -4.50 -3.90 -27.84
C SER A 214 -4.57 -2.41 -28.20
N TYR A 215 -5.46 -1.68 -27.55
CA TYR A 215 -5.46 -0.22 -27.60
C TYR A 215 -4.28 0.33 -26.82
N TRP A 216 -3.51 1.19 -27.46
CA TRP A 216 -2.36 1.88 -26.86
C TRP A 216 -2.18 3.26 -27.46
N PHE A 217 -1.26 4.04 -26.91
CA PHE A 217 -0.91 5.35 -27.45
C PHE A 217 -0.50 5.26 -28.93
N LYS A 218 -0.98 6.22 -29.72
CA LYS A 218 -0.45 6.46 -31.09
C LYS A 218 1.02 6.82 -31.00
N ASP A 219 1.76 6.61 -32.09
CA ASP A 219 3.23 6.78 -32.10
C ASP A 219 3.67 8.23 -31.81
N GLU A 220 2.82 9.21 -32.13
CA GLU A 220 3.02 10.63 -31.81
C GLU A 220 2.89 10.97 -30.32
N PHE A 221 2.36 10.04 -29.52
CA PHE A 221 2.24 10.12 -28.05
C PHE A 221 3.10 9.06 -27.35
N LYS A 222 4.14 8.52 -28.01
CA LYS A 222 4.99 7.45 -27.47
C LYS A 222 5.69 7.81 -26.16
N GLU A 223 5.85 9.09 -25.86
CA GLU A 223 6.37 9.60 -24.58
C GLU A 223 5.40 9.37 -23.41
N LEU A 224 4.13 9.02 -23.69
CA LEU A 224 3.14 8.61 -22.69
C LEU A 224 3.12 7.11 -22.45
N ASP A 225 3.98 6.36 -23.15
CA ASP A 225 4.18 4.95 -22.88
C ASP A 225 4.85 4.77 -21.51
N TRP A 226 4.05 4.48 -20.50
CA TRP A 226 4.53 4.34 -19.14
C TRP A 226 5.42 3.10 -18.95
N TYR A 227 5.31 2.07 -19.79
CA TYR A 227 6.21 0.90 -19.78
C TYR A 227 7.62 1.22 -20.30
N VAL A 228 7.75 2.35 -21.00
CA VAL A 228 9.02 2.85 -21.54
C VAL A 228 9.56 3.98 -20.66
N SER A 229 8.68 4.79 -20.06
CA SER A 229 9.03 6.11 -19.53
C SER A 229 8.96 6.22 -18.01
N GLY A 230 8.30 5.30 -17.30
CA GLY A 230 8.17 5.24 -15.83
C GLY A 230 7.38 6.39 -15.15
N ASN A 231 7.48 7.63 -15.63
CA ASN A 231 6.83 8.82 -15.08
C ASN A 231 6.22 9.70 -16.20
N THR A 232 4.96 9.43 -16.53
CA THR A 232 4.24 10.14 -17.60
C THR A 232 3.48 11.38 -17.09
N GLY A 233 3.56 11.72 -15.80
CA GLY A 233 2.77 12.79 -15.18
C GLY A 233 2.90 14.15 -15.90
N PRO A 234 4.12 14.69 -16.06
CA PRO A 234 4.34 15.95 -16.78
C PRO A 234 3.86 15.92 -18.24
N ALA A 235 4.02 14.78 -18.92
CA ALA A 235 3.58 14.61 -20.29
C ALA A 235 2.04 14.54 -20.36
N ARG A 236 1.36 13.83 -19.46
CA ARG A 236 -0.11 13.83 -19.35
C ARG A 236 -0.67 15.23 -19.15
N ILE A 237 -0.04 16.04 -18.28
CA ILE A 237 -0.41 17.45 -18.07
C ILE A 237 -0.27 18.26 -19.37
N LYS A 238 0.85 18.12 -20.08
CA LYS A 238 1.09 18.78 -21.37
C LYS A 238 0.00 18.46 -22.40
N HIS A 239 -0.53 17.24 -22.37
CA HIS A 239 -1.57 16.77 -23.28
C HIS A 239 -2.99 16.92 -22.72
N GLY A 240 -3.16 17.62 -21.59
CA GLY A 240 -4.49 17.90 -21.01
C GLY A 240 -5.22 16.65 -20.52
N VAL A 241 -4.50 15.56 -20.26
CA VAL A 241 -5.08 14.31 -19.78
C VAL A 241 -5.36 14.42 -18.28
N PHE A 242 -6.63 14.30 -17.91
CA PHE A 242 -7.04 14.21 -16.52
C PHE A 242 -6.75 12.80 -15.96
N PRO A 243 -5.95 12.66 -14.88
CA PRO A 243 -5.66 11.37 -14.29
C PRO A 243 -6.83 10.94 -13.38
N MET A 244 -7.93 10.50 -13.99
CA MET A 244 -8.95 9.74 -13.28
C MET A 244 -8.61 8.26 -13.36
N ASN A 245 -8.74 7.52 -12.26
CA ASN A 245 -8.56 6.08 -12.26
C ASN A 245 -9.71 5.40 -13.02
N GLY A 246 -9.41 4.37 -13.80
CA GLY A 246 -10.42 3.58 -14.50
C GLY A 246 -11.31 2.79 -13.53
N PRO A 247 -12.59 2.56 -13.88
CA PRO A 247 -13.47 1.75 -13.06
C PRO A 247 -12.98 0.30 -13.00
N VAL A 248 -13.08 -0.31 -11.81
CA VAL A 248 -12.72 -1.71 -11.56
C VAL A 248 -13.68 -2.72 -12.21
N SER A 249 -14.77 -2.25 -12.81
CA SER A 249 -15.84 -3.08 -13.38
C SER A 249 -15.45 -3.84 -14.66
N TYR A 250 -14.29 -3.54 -15.25
CA TYR A 250 -13.80 -4.19 -16.47
C TYR A 250 -12.44 -4.84 -16.27
N THR A 251 -12.28 -6.04 -16.82
CA THR A 251 -10.98 -6.69 -16.95
C THR A 251 -10.15 -6.03 -18.04
N ARG A 252 -8.80 -6.14 -17.96
CA ARG A 252 -7.90 -5.68 -19.03
C ARG A 252 -8.25 -6.30 -20.39
N ALA A 253 -8.72 -7.54 -20.41
CA ALA A 253 -9.13 -8.25 -21.61
C ALA A 253 -10.39 -7.62 -22.25
N GLU A 254 -11.41 -7.28 -21.45
CA GLU A 254 -12.62 -6.60 -21.92
C GLU A 254 -12.31 -5.20 -22.48
N LEU A 255 -11.34 -4.50 -21.89
CA LEU A 255 -10.89 -3.20 -22.37
C LEU A 255 -9.96 -3.30 -23.59
N GLN A 256 -9.48 -4.50 -23.93
CA GLN A 256 -8.43 -4.73 -24.93
C GLN A 256 -7.19 -3.86 -24.68
N VAL A 257 -6.76 -3.75 -23.43
CA VAL A 257 -5.51 -3.07 -23.08
C VAL A 257 -4.38 -4.09 -22.88
N PRO A 258 -3.12 -3.74 -23.17
CA PRO A 258 -2.03 -4.70 -23.11
C PRO A 258 -1.82 -5.24 -21.70
N ASN A 259 -1.65 -6.55 -21.59
CA ASN A 259 -1.15 -7.20 -20.37
C ASN A 259 0.32 -7.58 -20.57
N ILE A 260 1.19 -6.59 -20.66
CA ILE A 260 2.62 -6.81 -20.88
C ILE A 260 3.29 -6.84 -19.52
N LEU A 261 3.69 -8.04 -19.13
CA LEU A 261 4.41 -8.23 -17.89
C LEU A 261 5.89 -7.91 -18.12
N GLY A 262 6.42 -6.92 -17.39
CA GLY A 262 7.85 -6.67 -17.28
C GLY A 262 8.57 -7.86 -16.64
N PRO A 263 9.91 -7.94 -16.70
CA PRO A 263 10.67 -9.05 -16.13
C PRO A 263 10.41 -9.28 -14.63
N ALA A 264 10.21 -8.21 -13.86
CA ALA A 264 9.85 -8.30 -12.44
C ALA A 264 8.43 -8.85 -12.22
N GLU A 265 7.47 -8.51 -13.09
CA GLU A 265 6.11 -9.00 -13.03
C GLU A 265 6.01 -10.45 -13.51
N LYS A 266 6.77 -10.84 -14.55
CA LYS A 266 6.91 -12.24 -14.96
C LYS A 266 7.53 -13.07 -13.84
N TRP A 267 8.60 -12.57 -13.21
CA TRP A 267 9.17 -13.23 -12.04
C TRP A 267 8.15 -13.32 -10.91
N ALA A 268 7.42 -12.26 -10.58
CA ALA A 268 6.37 -12.28 -9.55
C ALA A 268 5.21 -13.21 -9.92
N GLN A 269 4.87 -13.37 -11.20
CA GLN A 269 3.86 -14.29 -11.70
C GLN A 269 4.34 -15.75 -11.66
N GLU A 270 5.58 -16.01 -12.08
CA GLU A 270 6.21 -17.34 -12.07
C GLU A 270 6.50 -17.82 -10.65
N ASN A 271 6.73 -16.88 -9.73
CA ASN A 271 6.87 -17.12 -8.30
C ASN A 271 5.57 -16.77 -7.55
N TYR A 272 4.46 -16.59 -8.27
CA TYR A 272 3.18 -16.22 -7.70
C TYR A 272 2.71 -17.29 -6.74
N GLU A 273 2.86 -18.59 -7.04
CA GLU A 273 2.53 -19.67 -6.11
C GLU A 273 3.38 -19.66 -4.83
N TRP A 274 4.55 -19.01 -4.84
CA TRP A 274 5.37 -18.82 -3.65
C TRP A 274 5.00 -17.52 -2.88
N ILE A 275 4.66 -16.44 -3.61
CA ILE A 275 4.07 -15.20 -3.07
C ILE A 275 2.66 -15.44 -2.49
N SER A 276 1.93 -16.34 -3.14
CA SER A 276 0.54 -16.76 -2.88
C SER A 276 0.43 -18.17 -2.32
N ALA A 277 1.54 -18.76 -1.83
CA ALA A 277 1.63 -20.10 -1.21
C ALA A 277 0.72 -20.31 0.01
N ASN A 278 -0.15 -19.35 0.29
CA ASN A 278 -1.16 -19.35 1.33
C ASN A 278 -2.60 -19.25 0.79
N HIS A 279 -2.85 -19.45 -0.51
CA HIS A 279 -4.18 -19.67 -1.13
C HIS A 279 -5.36 -18.84 -0.56
N ASN A 280 -5.14 -17.59 -0.18
CA ASN A 280 -6.13 -16.79 0.54
C ASN A 280 -6.45 -15.51 -0.24
N ILE A 281 -7.30 -15.65 -1.25
CA ILE A 281 -7.96 -14.53 -1.94
C ILE A 281 -9.45 -14.72 -1.76
N ALA A 282 -10.01 -14.04 -0.77
CA ALA A 282 -11.43 -13.81 -0.64
C ALA A 282 -11.64 -12.52 0.15
N TYR A 283 -12.38 -11.59 -0.44
CA TYR A 283 -12.77 -10.33 0.18
C TYR A 283 -14.25 -10.10 0.09
N TRP A 284 -14.76 -9.53 1.18
CA TRP A 284 -16.10 -9.02 1.30
C TRP A 284 -16.04 -7.61 1.86
N GLY A 285 -16.38 -6.67 0.98
CA GLY A 285 -16.62 -5.23 1.12
C GLY A 285 -16.78 -4.65 2.52
N ASP A 286 -16.20 -3.48 2.71
CA ASP A 286 -16.63 -2.48 3.68
C ASP A 286 -18.14 -2.27 3.61
N VAL A 287 -18.75 -2.25 4.79
CA VAL A 287 -20.15 -1.87 4.96
C VAL A 287 -20.21 -0.37 4.66
N GLY A 288 -20.97 0.03 3.64
CA GLY A 288 -21.01 1.40 3.14
C GLY A 288 -21.26 2.46 4.23
N PRO A 289 -20.84 3.72 3.99
CA PRO A 289 -21.00 4.84 4.92
C PRO A 289 -22.45 5.11 5.34
N GLU A 290 -23.44 4.59 4.61
CA GLU A 290 -24.86 4.63 4.98
C GLU A 290 -25.24 3.92 6.30
N PHE A 291 -24.31 3.20 6.94
CA PHE A 291 -24.55 2.47 8.20
C PHE A 291 -23.71 2.95 9.41
N VAL A 292 -23.03 4.09 9.33
CA VAL A 292 -22.22 4.62 10.45
C VAL A 292 -22.87 5.92 10.98
N PRO A 293 -23.45 5.93 12.19
CA PRO A 293 -23.98 7.16 12.77
C PRO A 293 -22.88 8.23 12.94
N ASP A 294 -23.22 9.50 12.77
CA ASP A 294 -22.28 10.64 12.76
C ASP A 294 -21.35 10.70 13.99
N GLU A 295 -21.86 10.31 15.15
CA GLU A 295 -21.08 10.25 16.40
C GLU A 295 -19.93 9.22 16.34
N PHE A 296 -20.13 8.10 15.62
CA PHE A 296 -19.12 7.06 15.42
C PHE A 296 -18.15 7.40 14.30
N ALA A 297 -18.61 8.04 13.23
CA ALA A 297 -17.72 8.62 12.22
C ALA A 297 -16.78 9.65 12.87
N THR A 298 -17.29 10.46 13.80
CA THR A 298 -16.50 11.42 14.57
C THR A 298 -15.48 10.74 15.49
N GLY A 299 -15.86 9.65 16.18
CA GLY A 299 -14.96 8.86 17.03
C GLY A 299 -13.83 8.20 16.23
N ASN A 300 -14.17 7.52 15.13
CA ASN A 300 -13.22 6.89 14.23
C ASN A 300 -12.26 7.94 13.64
N ASN A 301 -12.77 9.07 13.13
CA ASN A 301 -11.95 10.15 12.57
C ASN A 301 -10.99 10.74 13.60
N ARG A 302 -11.39 10.86 14.88
CA ARG A 302 -10.49 11.30 15.96
C ARG A 302 -9.35 10.30 16.19
N ILE A 303 -9.66 9.01 16.21
CA ILE A 303 -8.64 7.95 16.36
C ILE A 303 -7.65 8.00 15.20
N TRP A 304 -8.12 8.07 13.95
CA TRP A 304 -7.26 8.12 12.76
C TRP A 304 -6.51 9.43 12.57
N ALA A 305 -7.04 10.56 13.06
CA ALA A 305 -6.35 11.85 12.98
C ALA A 305 -5.23 11.99 14.02
N VAL A 306 -5.33 11.30 15.16
CA VAL A 306 -4.45 11.54 16.31
C VAL A 306 -3.48 10.38 16.57
N ILE A 307 -3.95 9.14 16.49
CA ILE A 307 -3.18 7.97 16.91
C ILE A 307 -2.02 7.63 15.96
N PRO A 308 -2.21 7.55 14.62
CA PRO A 308 -1.09 7.25 13.72
C PRO A 308 0.08 8.23 13.85
N PRO A 309 -0.13 9.57 13.87
CA PRO A 309 0.95 10.52 14.05
C PRO A 309 1.69 10.39 15.39
N MET A 310 0.99 10.06 16.48
CA MET A 310 1.63 9.82 17.77
C MET A 310 2.51 8.57 17.74
N ILE A 311 2.04 7.51 17.08
CA ILE A 311 2.79 6.27 16.89
C ILE A 311 4.03 6.50 16.01
N HIS A 312 3.91 7.26 14.91
CA HIS A 312 5.06 7.66 14.08
C HIS A 312 6.13 8.36 14.89
N ARG A 313 5.74 9.35 15.70
CA ARG A 313 6.67 10.09 16.55
C ARG A 313 7.32 9.19 17.59
N ALA A 314 6.58 8.25 18.17
CA ALA A 314 7.12 7.34 19.16
C ALA A 314 8.33 6.56 18.62
N CYS A 315 8.31 6.14 17.35
CA CYS A 315 9.39 5.35 16.76
C CYS A 315 10.74 6.05 16.67
N VAL A 316 10.79 7.38 16.66
CA VAL A 316 12.07 8.11 16.66
C VAL A 316 12.49 8.56 18.05
N LEU A 317 11.63 8.40 19.05
CA LEU A 317 11.99 8.66 20.44
C LEU A 317 12.97 7.60 20.97
N PRO A 318 13.89 7.96 21.87
CA PRO A 318 14.75 6.99 22.55
C PRO A 318 13.93 5.81 23.12
N PRO A 319 14.46 4.57 23.18
CA PRO A 319 13.68 3.39 23.58
C PRO A 319 12.94 3.52 24.91
N ASN A 320 13.53 4.19 25.91
CA ASN A 320 12.88 4.46 27.20
C ASN A 320 11.75 5.51 27.12
N GLN A 321 11.71 6.32 26.08
CA GLN A 321 10.66 7.28 25.78
C GLN A 321 9.60 6.69 24.85
N PHE A 322 9.97 5.79 23.93
CA PHE A 322 9.03 5.02 23.10
C PHE A 322 7.94 4.36 23.95
N GLU A 323 8.34 3.60 24.99
CA GLU A 323 7.38 2.91 25.87
C GLU A 323 6.42 3.87 26.58
N ARG A 324 6.89 5.06 26.92
CA ARG A 324 6.09 6.08 27.60
C ARG A 324 5.09 6.72 26.64
N GLU A 325 5.54 7.05 25.43
CA GLU A 325 4.67 7.64 24.41
C GLU A 325 3.64 6.63 23.93
N TYR A 326 4.01 5.35 23.81
CA TYR A 326 3.07 4.29 23.46
C TYR A 326 1.99 4.09 24.54
N LYS A 327 2.34 4.18 25.83
CA LYS A 327 1.34 4.23 26.91
C LYS A 327 0.40 5.45 26.80
N ARG A 328 0.93 6.59 26.36
CA ARG A 328 0.12 7.79 26.11
C ARG A 328 -0.81 7.61 24.91
N VAL A 329 -0.36 6.94 23.84
CA VAL A 329 -1.21 6.53 22.71
C VAL A 329 -2.39 5.69 23.20
N ILE A 330 -2.14 4.67 24.02
CA ILE A 330 -3.20 3.83 24.61
C ILE A 330 -4.18 4.68 25.44
N ALA A 331 -3.67 5.59 26.27
CA ALA A 331 -4.51 6.46 27.09
C ALA A 331 -5.34 7.46 26.27
N GLU A 332 -4.83 7.94 25.13
CA GLU A 332 -5.57 8.79 24.20
C GLU A 332 -6.65 7.99 23.47
N ALA A 333 -6.33 6.80 22.97
CA ALA A 333 -7.31 5.92 22.33
C ALA A 333 -8.47 5.55 23.28
N LYS A 334 -8.18 5.30 24.57
CA LYS A 334 -9.21 5.12 25.60
C LYS A 334 -10.10 6.35 25.75
N ARG A 335 -9.51 7.54 25.83
CA ARG A 335 -10.27 8.81 25.93
C ARG A 335 -11.11 9.09 24.69
N ALA A 336 -10.65 8.66 23.53
CA ALA A 336 -11.36 8.79 22.26
C ALA A 336 -12.50 7.77 22.06
N GLY A 337 -12.70 6.84 23.01
CA GLY A 337 -13.79 5.86 22.94
C GLY A 337 -13.49 4.65 22.05
N PHE A 338 -12.21 4.26 21.91
CA PHE A 338 -11.81 3.16 21.03
C PHE A 338 -12.46 1.82 21.40
N LYS A 339 -12.65 1.54 22.69
CA LYS A 339 -13.26 0.28 23.14
C LYS A 339 -14.72 0.19 22.73
N GLU A 340 -15.46 1.28 22.90
CA GLU A 340 -16.86 1.41 22.52
C GLU A 340 -17.03 1.29 21.00
N LEU A 341 -16.13 1.94 20.23
CA LEU A 341 -16.10 1.82 18.77
C LEU A 341 -15.91 0.37 18.31
N CYS A 342 -14.92 -0.35 18.87
CA CYS A 342 -14.67 -1.75 18.52
C CYS A 342 -15.86 -2.66 18.90
N ALA A 343 -16.48 -2.44 20.07
CA ALA A 343 -17.62 -3.22 20.51
C ALA A 343 -18.83 -3.07 19.57
N ASP A 344 -19.13 -1.84 19.15
CA ASP A 344 -20.20 -1.55 18.19
C ASP A 344 -19.93 -2.14 16.80
N GLN A 345 -18.73 -1.91 16.25
CA GLN A 345 -18.33 -2.47 14.95
C GLN A 345 -18.42 -3.99 14.95
N TRP A 346 -18.00 -4.63 16.05
CA TRP A 346 -18.15 -6.06 16.21
C TRP A 346 -19.62 -6.49 16.21
N ALA A 347 -20.48 -5.84 16.99
CA ALA A 347 -21.90 -6.18 17.06
C ALA A 347 -22.58 -6.13 15.69
N ARG A 348 -22.35 -5.04 14.92
CA ARG A 348 -22.89 -4.87 13.57
C ARG A 348 -22.40 -5.96 12.60
N ARG A 349 -21.10 -6.26 12.63
CA ARG A 349 -20.54 -7.26 11.70
C ARG A 349 -20.87 -8.69 12.11
N LYS A 350 -21.00 -8.98 13.40
CA LYS A 350 -21.52 -10.27 13.87
C LYS A 350 -22.94 -10.48 13.35
N ALA A 351 -23.81 -9.47 13.45
CA ALA A 351 -25.16 -9.54 12.89
C ALA A 351 -25.13 -9.79 11.38
N TYR A 352 -24.22 -9.14 10.64
CA TYR A 352 -24.02 -9.39 9.22
C TYR A 352 -23.57 -10.83 8.93
N LEU A 353 -22.55 -11.34 9.63
CA LEU A 353 -22.07 -12.72 9.45
C LEU A 353 -23.17 -13.72 9.75
N ASP A 354 -23.90 -13.53 10.85
CA ASP A 354 -25.02 -14.38 11.26
C ASP A 354 -26.13 -14.39 10.18
N ALA A 355 -26.39 -13.24 9.55
CA ALA A 355 -27.36 -13.12 8.46
C ALA A 355 -26.89 -13.72 7.11
N ASN A 356 -25.57 -13.86 6.90
CA ASN A 356 -24.98 -14.28 5.63
C ASN A 356 -24.29 -15.66 5.69
N GLY A 357 -24.70 -16.54 6.62
CA GLY A 357 -24.23 -17.93 6.67
C GLY A 357 -22.87 -18.12 7.38
N GLY A 358 -22.42 -17.12 8.12
CA GLY A 358 -21.22 -17.17 8.95
C GLY A 358 -19.91 -16.90 8.19
N LYS A 359 -18.79 -16.96 8.93
CA LYS A 359 -17.45 -16.62 8.43
C LYS A 359 -17.07 -17.35 7.13
N ALA A 360 -17.35 -18.65 7.05
CA ALA A 360 -17.00 -19.48 5.89
C ALA A 360 -17.82 -19.10 4.63
N ALA A 361 -19.12 -18.83 4.78
CA ALA A 361 -19.97 -18.41 3.66
C ALA A 361 -19.59 -17.02 3.14
N CYS A 362 -19.08 -16.15 4.03
CA CYS A 362 -18.48 -14.86 3.67
C CYS A 362 -17.00 -14.98 3.22
N GLY A 363 -16.51 -16.18 2.92
CA GLY A 363 -15.17 -16.40 2.38
C GLY A 363 -14.01 -16.10 3.36
N ILE A 364 -14.24 -16.00 4.67
CA ILE A 364 -13.17 -15.78 5.66
C ILE A 364 -12.47 -17.12 5.95
N PRO A 365 -11.17 -17.28 5.64
CA PRO A 365 -10.41 -18.50 5.90
C PRO A 365 -10.34 -18.86 7.39
N ALA A 366 -10.27 -20.16 7.70
CA ALA A 366 -10.13 -20.62 9.08
C ALA A 366 -8.78 -20.25 9.71
N ASP A 367 -7.74 -20.09 8.90
CA ASP A 367 -6.37 -19.73 9.28
C ASP A 367 -6.09 -18.22 9.16
N TYR A 368 -7.14 -17.40 9.05
CA TYR A 368 -6.99 -15.97 8.87
C TYR A 368 -6.13 -15.37 10.00
N PRO A 369 -5.06 -14.62 9.68
CA PRO A 369 -4.20 -14.06 10.69
C PRO A 369 -4.96 -12.98 11.45
N TYR A 370 -5.27 -13.30 12.70
CA TYR A 370 -6.01 -12.40 13.58
C TYR A 370 -5.05 -11.64 14.48
N ALA A 371 -5.26 -10.35 14.54
CA ALA A 371 -4.58 -9.45 15.44
C ALA A 371 -5.11 -9.62 16.88
N GLU A 372 -4.21 -9.52 17.85
CA GLU A 372 -4.57 -9.54 19.27
C GLU A 372 -4.63 -8.11 19.77
N PHE A 373 -5.74 -7.70 20.40
CA PHE A 373 -5.76 -6.45 21.15
C PHE A 373 -4.67 -6.44 22.21
N LEU A 374 -4.11 -5.25 22.43
CA LEU A 374 -3.41 -4.96 23.67
C LEU A 374 -4.33 -5.28 24.85
N ASP A 375 -3.77 -5.80 25.94
CA ASP A 375 -4.56 -6.29 27.07
C ASP A 375 -5.45 -5.19 27.68
N GLU A 376 -5.08 -3.93 27.49
CA GLU A 376 -5.80 -2.72 27.86
C GLU A 376 -7.14 -2.51 27.13
N PHE A 377 -7.38 -3.20 26.02
CA PHE A 377 -8.58 -3.08 25.17
C PHE A 377 -9.39 -4.38 25.06
N LYS A 378 -8.90 -5.47 25.65
CA LYS A 378 -9.76 -6.63 25.96
C LYS A 378 -10.86 -6.19 26.94
#